data_AF-A0A9W8B843-F1
#
_entry.id   AF-A0A9W8B843-F1
#
_cell.length_a   1.000
_cell.length_b   1.000
_cell.length_c   1.000
_cell.angle_alpha   90.00
_cell.angle_beta   90.00
_cell.angle_gamma   90.00
#
_symmetry.space_group_name_H-M   'P 1'
#
loop_
_entity.id
_entity.type
_entity.pdbx_description
1 polymer ?
#
loop_
_entity_poly.entity_id
_entity_poly.type
_entity_poly.pdbx_seq_one_letter_code
_entity_poly.pdbx_strand_id
1 'polypeptide(L)'
;MNSTNPGSAVPLPKQLSIYDQGTIPKPQPPGPSRLQVAVKSARVEAQHYAELTRVHVQHFVDRWLSVEQSVQKTVKNTVAKDEQIFPGALYVTVAGLAGSIAARQRNVLFRWTAPLAFAAVSSFYFMPKTARSISHRLYNAYGDPDAEKQVRGAYDQARGFGQSMVGRVEGAVKDTRTSLMALARSADSNNRSDSSSA
;
A
#
# COMPACT_ATOMS: atom_id res chain seq x y z
N MET A 1 -73.42 54.88 -57.19
CA MET A 1 -73.20 53.68 -58.03
C MET A 1 -71.78 53.21 -57.78
N ASN A 2 -71.58 52.10 -57.07
CA ASN A 2 -70.27 51.44 -57.07
C ASN A 2 -70.45 49.92 -56.92
N SER A 3 -69.59 49.21 -57.63
CA SER A 3 -69.76 47.87 -58.20
C SER A 3 -69.84 46.70 -57.21
N THR A 4 -70.61 45.71 -57.63
CA THR A 4 -70.61 44.30 -57.22
C THR A 4 -69.28 43.61 -57.55
N ASN A 5 -68.68 42.95 -56.56
CA ASN A 5 -67.93 41.71 -56.77
C ASN A 5 -67.92 40.86 -55.47
N PRO A 6 -68.64 39.72 -55.40
CA PRO A 6 -68.60 38.83 -54.26
C PRO A 6 -67.34 37.95 -54.36
N GLY A 7 -66.30 38.34 -53.63
CA GLY A 7 -65.11 37.51 -53.44
C GLY A 7 -65.51 36.19 -52.77
N SER A 8 -65.32 35.10 -53.51
CA SER A 8 -65.57 33.72 -53.10
C SER A 8 -64.73 33.32 -51.90
N ALA A 9 -65.38 33.12 -50.74
CA ALA A 9 -64.76 32.45 -49.60
C ALA A 9 -64.62 30.96 -49.94
N VAL A 10 -63.45 30.55 -50.41
CA VAL A 10 -63.09 29.13 -50.56
C VAL A 10 -63.02 28.52 -49.16
N PRO A 11 -63.80 27.47 -48.82
CA PRO A 11 -63.64 26.79 -47.56
C PRO A 11 -62.27 26.11 -47.56
N LEU A 12 -61.45 26.38 -46.54
CA LEU A 12 -60.17 25.72 -46.36
C LEU A 12 -60.39 24.20 -46.31
N PRO A 13 -59.59 23.40 -47.04
CA PRO A 13 -59.71 21.95 -46.98
C PRO A 13 -59.48 21.49 -45.53
N LYS A 14 -60.40 20.66 -45.03
CA LYS A 14 -60.33 20.02 -43.72
C LYS A 14 -59.03 19.22 -43.65
N GLN A 15 -58.02 19.79 -43.00
CA GLN A 15 -56.78 19.08 -42.71
C GLN A 15 -57.11 17.90 -41.82
N LEU A 16 -57.00 16.69 -42.38
CA LEU A 16 -56.91 15.48 -41.56
C LEU A 16 -55.58 15.58 -40.80
N SER A 17 -55.67 15.90 -39.51
CA SER A 17 -54.53 15.80 -38.60
C SER A 17 -54.05 14.35 -38.63
N ILE A 18 -52.81 14.14 -39.06
CA ILE A 18 -52.13 12.83 -38.90
C ILE A 18 -51.87 12.56 -37.40
N TYR A 19 -52.04 13.57 -36.55
CA TYR A 19 -52.11 13.46 -35.09
C TYR A 19 -53.57 13.41 -34.63
N ASP A 20 -54.41 12.63 -35.28
CA ASP A 20 -55.61 12.12 -34.61
C ASP A 20 -55.08 11.22 -33.49
N GLN A 21 -55.02 11.76 -32.27
CA GLN A 21 -54.53 11.04 -31.09
C GLN A 21 -55.55 9.99 -30.69
N GLY A 22 -55.67 8.94 -31.49
CA GLY A 22 -56.12 7.65 -31.00
C GLY A 22 -55.17 7.28 -29.87
N THR A 23 -55.70 7.21 -28.65
CA THR A 23 -54.96 6.90 -27.44
C THR A 23 -54.24 5.56 -27.62
N ILE A 24 -53.00 5.57 -28.11
CA ILE A 24 -52.16 4.38 -28.12
C ILE A 24 -51.96 4.03 -26.64
N PRO A 25 -52.44 2.87 -26.15
CA PRO A 25 -52.13 2.45 -24.80
C PRO A 25 -50.62 2.34 -24.72
N LYS A 26 -49.98 3.23 -23.93
CA LYS A 26 -48.54 3.14 -23.68
C LYS A 26 -48.29 1.73 -23.12
N PRO A 27 -47.37 0.94 -23.70
CA PRO A 27 -47.01 -0.34 -23.12
C PRO A 27 -46.62 -0.10 -21.66
N GLN A 28 -47.40 -0.66 -20.72
CA GLN A 28 -47.03 -0.61 -19.32
C GLN A 28 -45.68 -1.35 -19.23
N PRO A 29 -44.61 -0.70 -18.73
CA PRO A 29 -43.34 -1.39 -18.57
C PRO A 29 -43.58 -2.63 -17.69
N PRO A 30 -43.02 -3.80 -18.06
CA PRO A 30 -43.18 -5.01 -17.25
C PRO A 30 -42.76 -4.71 -15.81
N GLY A 31 -43.58 -5.14 -14.86
CA GLY A 31 -43.30 -4.96 -13.43
C GLY A 31 -41.89 -5.46 -13.08
N PRO A 32 -41.22 -4.84 -12.10
CA PRO A 32 -39.81 -5.06 -11.85
C PRO A 32 -39.51 -6.54 -11.60
N SER A 33 -38.64 -7.10 -12.43
CA SER A 33 -38.14 -8.47 -12.26
C SER A 33 -37.31 -8.56 -10.97
N ARG A 34 -37.37 -9.70 -10.27
CA ARG A 34 -36.58 -9.96 -9.05
C ARG A 34 -35.07 -9.71 -9.27
N LEU A 35 -34.59 -9.94 -10.47
CA LEU A 35 -33.19 -9.72 -10.85
C LEU A 35 -32.86 -8.22 -11.00
N GLN A 36 -33.79 -7.43 -11.52
CA GLN A 36 -33.62 -5.97 -11.61
C GLN A 36 -33.59 -5.33 -10.21
N VAL A 37 -34.38 -5.85 -9.27
CA VAL A 37 -34.34 -5.41 -7.86
C VAL A 37 -33.01 -5.79 -7.19
N ALA A 38 -32.48 -6.99 -7.46
CA ALA A 38 -31.20 -7.45 -6.93
C ALA A 38 -30.00 -6.66 -7.49
N VAL A 39 -29.98 -6.39 -8.81
CA VAL A 39 -28.92 -5.57 -9.42
C VAL A 39 -29.01 -4.11 -8.95
N LYS A 40 -30.23 -3.58 -8.77
CA LYS A 40 -30.43 -2.22 -8.24
C LYS A 40 -29.92 -2.09 -6.81
N SER A 41 -30.24 -3.05 -5.94
CA SER A 41 -29.76 -3.06 -4.54
C SER A 41 -28.24 -3.23 -4.46
N ALA A 42 -27.66 -4.18 -5.20
CA ALA A 42 -26.21 -4.36 -5.28
C ALA A 42 -25.48 -3.11 -5.79
N ARG A 43 -26.03 -2.40 -6.78
CA ARG A 43 -25.46 -1.15 -7.29
C ARG A 43 -25.49 -0.05 -6.23
N VAL A 44 -26.62 0.11 -5.53
CA VAL A 44 -26.78 1.15 -4.52
C VAL A 44 -25.83 0.92 -3.32
N GLU A 45 -25.67 -0.33 -2.88
CA GLU A 45 -24.70 -0.67 -1.83
C GLU A 45 -23.25 -0.45 -2.28
N ALA A 46 -22.89 -0.91 -3.49
CA ALA A 46 -21.56 -0.68 -4.04
C ALA A 46 -21.23 0.81 -4.20
N GLN A 47 -22.21 1.62 -4.61
CA GLN A 47 -22.07 3.08 -4.70
C GLN A 47 -21.89 3.72 -3.33
N HIS A 48 -22.59 3.24 -2.30
CA HIS A 48 -22.43 3.75 -0.93
C HIS A 48 -21.02 3.49 -0.37
N TYR A 49 -20.46 2.30 -0.60
CA TYR A 49 -19.07 2.00 -0.24
C TYR A 49 -18.06 2.77 -1.09
N ALA A 50 -18.34 2.98 -2.39
CA ALA A 50 -17.46 3.75 -3.26
C ALA A 50 -17.35 5.22 -2.82
N GLU A 51 -18.44 5.85 -2.39
CA GLU A 51 -18.44 7.25 -1.90
C GLU A 51 -17.69 7.40 -0.56
N LEU A 52 -17.88 6.47 0.39
CA LEU A 52 -17.16 6.47 1.67
C LEU A 52 -15.65 6.25 1.50
N THR A 53 -15.26 5.39 0.56
CA THR A 53 -13.86 5.14 0.23
C THR A 53 -13.23 6.37 -0.42
N ARG A 54 -13.99 7.08 -1.27
CA ARG A 54 -13.51 8.27 -1.99
C ARG A 54 -13.11 9.40 -1.05
N VAL A 55 -13.88 9.65 0.01
CA VAL A 55 -13.60 10.71 1.00
C VAL A 55 -12.33 10.38 1.80
N HIS A 56 -12.11 9.12 2.18
CA HIS A 56 -10.90 8.71 2.90
C HIS A 56 -9.65 8.77 2.03
N VAL A 57 -9.75 8.39 0.75
CA VAL A 57 -8.63 8.50 -0.19
C VAL A 57 -8.27 9.96 -0.44
N GLN A 58 -9.26 10.84 -0.60
CA GLN A 58 -9.02 12.26 -0.80
C GLN A 58 -8.34 12.90 0.42
N HIS A 59 -8.83 12.62 1.63
CA HIS A 59 -8.19 13.11 2.86
C HIS A 59 -6.77 12.60 3.04
N PHE A 60 -6.49 11.35 2.63
CA PHE A 60 -5.14 10.78 2.68
C PHE A 60 -4.21 11.45 1.67
N VAL A 61 -4.69 11.68 0.44
CA VAL A 61 -3.93 12.37 -0.62
C VAL A 61 -3.65 13.81 -0.23
N ASP A 62 -4.62 14.55 0.28
CA ASP A 62 -4.43 15.94 0.72
C ASP A 62 -3.42 16.04 1.86
N ARG A 63 -3.46 15.08 2.80
CA ARG A 63 -2.48 15.00 3.89
C ARG A 63 -1.09 14.65 3.37
N TRP A 64 -0.98 13.73 2.41
CA TRP A 64 0.28 13.41 1.74
C TRP A 64 0.85 14.60 0.95
N LEU A 65 0.00 15.32 0.23
CA LEU A 65 0.39 16.52 -0.52
C LEU A 65 0.85 17.65 0.41
N SER A 66 0.21 17.80 1.57
CA SER A 66 0.67 18.76 2.61
C SER A 66 2.03 18.38 3.20
N VAL A 67 2.31 17.08 3.32
CA VAL A 67 3.62 16.57 3.74
C VAL A 67 4.66 16.83 2.66
N GLU A 68 4.34 16.58 1.39
CA GLU A 68 5.20 16.88 0.25
C GLU A 68 5.55 18.37 0.18
N GLN A 69 4.57 19.25 0.35
CA GLN A 69 4.80 20.70 0.38
C GLN A 69 5.65 21.13 1.58
N SER A 70 5.47 20.48 2.74
CA SER A 70 6.28 20.74 3.93
C SER A 70 7.72 20.26 3.74
N VAL A 71 7.92 19.09 3.12
CA VAL A 71 9.23 18.55 2.77
C VAL A 71 9.88 19.40 1.69
N GLN A 72 9.17 19.84 0.65
CA GLN A 72 9.71 20.75 -0.36
C GLN A 72 10.10 22.09 0.25
N LYS A 73 9.29 22.65 1.15
CA LYS A 73 9.65 23.89 1.87
C LYS A 73 10.87 23.68 2.77
N THR A 74 10.98 22.55 3.47
CA THR A 74 12.16 22.23 4.30
C THR A 74 13.39 21.92 3.47
N VAL A 75 13.29 21.16 2.38
CA VAL A 75 14.38 20.87 1.45
C VAL A 75 14.85 22.15 0.77
N LYS A 76 13.93 23.02 0.34
CA LYS A 76 14.25 24.29 -0.32
C LYS A 76 14.83 25.32 0.65
N ASN A 77 14.42 25.31 1.92
CA ASN A 77 14.87 26.27 2.93
C ASN A 77 16.01 25.74 3.82
N THR A 78 16.34 24.45 3.73
CA THR A 78 17.38 23.75 4.49
C THR A 78 18.12 22.80 3.56
N VAL A 79 18.62 23.31 2.44
CA VAL A 79 19.69 22.62 1.71
C VAL A 79 20.96 22.70 2.58
N ALA A 80 21.03 21.86 3.61
CA ALA A 80 22.30 21.33 4.04
C ALA A 80 22.71 20.31 2.96
N LYS A 81 23.69 20.70 2.13
CA LYS A 81 24.24 19.96 0.99
C LYS A 81 24.76 18.54 1.28
N ASP A 82 24.57 18.01 2.48
CA ASP A 82 25.43 16.97 3.07
C ASP A 82 24.72 15.65 3.38
N GLU A 83 23.44 15.49 3.02
CA GLU A 83 22.77 14.18 3.05
C GLU A 83 22.10 13.91 1.70
N GLN A 84 22.60 12.88 0.98
CA GLN A 84 22.02 12.45 -0.28
C GLN A 84 20.71 11.68 0.01
N ILE A 85 19.59 12.38 -0.02
CA ILE A 85 18.26 11.80 0.20
C ILE A 85 17.86 10.85 -0.95
N PHE A 86 18.37 11.07 -2.16
CA PHE A 86 18.08 10.25 -3.34
C PHE A 86 18.44 8.76 -3.18
N PRO A 87 19.68 8.38 -2.80
CA PRO A 87 20.01 6.98 -2.56
C PRO A 87 19.29 6.42 -1.33
N GLY A 88 19.17 7.18 -0.23
CA GLY A 88 18.52 6.72 0.99
C GLY A 88 17.04 6.33 0.80
N ALA A 89 16.25 7.18 0.15
CA ALA A 89 14.85 6.90 -0.16
C ALA A 89 14.70 5.71 -1.13
N LEU A 90 15.62 5.57 -2.08
CA LEU A 90 15.68 4.42 -2.99
C LEU A 90 15.95 3.11 -2.23
N TYR A 91 16.92 3.11 -1.30
CA TYR A 91 17.22 1.91 -0.51
C TYR A 91 16.08 1.52 0.44
N VAL A 92 15.37 2.49 1.00
CA VAL A 92 14.18 2.22 1.83
C VAL A 92 13.05 1.59 1.02
N THR A 93 12.78 2.13 -0.16
CA THR A 93 11.75 1.58 -1.06
C THR A 93 12.13 0.21 -1.60
N VAL A 94 13.38 -0.01 -2.02
CA VAL A 94 13.90 -1.31 -2.45
C VAL A 94 13.85 -2.33 -1.30
N ALA A 95 14.24 -1.93 -0.09
CA ALA A 95 14.15 -2.80 1.09
C ALA A 95 12.70 -3.20 1.40
N GLY A 96 11.75 -2.26 1.34
CA GLY A 96 10.32 -2.56 1.49
C GLY A 96 9.81 -3.53 0.42
N LEU A 97 10.25 -3.35 -0.84
CA LEU A 97 9.95 -4.25 -1.96
C LEU A 97 10.53 -5.66 -1.74
N ALA A 98 11.77 -5.74 -1.26
CA ALA A 98 12.42 -6.99 -0.88
C ALA A 98 11.68 -7.67 0.29
N GLY A 99 11.21 -6.92 1.29
CA GLY A 99 10.38 -7.42 2.38
C GLY A 99 9.03 -7.96 1.91
N SER A 100 8.42 -7.32 0.90
CA SER A 100 7.17 -7.80 0.26
C SER A 100 7.36 -9.12 -0.46
N ILE A 101 8.47 -9.26 -1.19
CA ILE A 101 8.84 -10.53 -1.85
C ILE A 101 9.12 -11.61 -0.80
N ALA A 102 9.86 -11.28 0.27
CA ALA A 102 10.17 -12.22 1.35
C ALA A 102 8.91 -12.69 2.10
N ALA A 103 7.89 -11.84 2.23
CA ALA A 103 6.63 -12.19 2.86
C ALA A 103 5.65 -12.95 1.95
N ARG A 104 5.96 -13.12 0.66
CA ARG A 104 5.07 -13.73 -0.35
C ARG A 104 4.61 -15.15 0.01
N GLN A 105 5.41 -15.88 0.78
CA GLN A 105 5.15 -17.28 1.14
C GLN A 105 4.76 -17.48 2.62
N ARG A 106 4.43 -16.39 3.34
CA ARG A 106 4.08 -16.40 4.77
C ARG A 106 2.66 -15.88 4.99
N ASN A 107 2.15 -16.04 6.22
CA ASN A 107 0.82 -15.58 6.65
C ASN A 107 0.49 -14.15 6.20
N VAL A 108 -0.80 -13.87 5.97
CA VAL A 108 -1.34 -12.55 5.58
C VAL A 108 -0.84 -11.42 6.49
N LEU A 109 -0.63 -11.70 7.78
CA LEU A 109 -0.08 -10.74 8.73
C LEU A 109 1.35 -10.29 8.37
N PHE A 110 2.21 -11.24 8.01
CA PHE A 110 3.59 -10.95 7.56
C PHE A 110 3.63 -10.16 6.25
N ARG A 111 2.61 -10.31 5.41
CA ARG A 111 2.52 -9.61 4.13
C ARG A 111 2.34 -8.11 4.27
N TRP A 112 1.75 -7.66 5.38
CA TRP A 112 1.62 -6.23 5.71
C TRP A 112 2.75 -5.73 6.59
N THR A 113 3.22 -6.54 7.55
CA THR A 113 4.23 -6.09 8.52
C THR A 113 5.66 -6.16 7.99
N ALA A 114 6.01 -7.12 7.14
CA ALA A 114 7.38 -7.27 6.66
C ALA A 114 7.85 -6.12 5.76
N PRO A 115 7.06 -5.62 4.78
CA PRO A 115 7.46 -4.46 3.99
C PRO A 115 7.66 -3.21 4.88
N LEU A 116 6.78 -3.02 5.86
CA LEU A 116 6.86 -1.90 6.80
C LEU A 116 8.08 -2.01 7.73
N ALA A 117 8.36 -3.21 8.25
CA ALA A 117 9.51 -3.46 9.10
C ALA A 117 10.82 -3.26 8.34
N PHE A 118 10.94 -3.80 7.12
CA PHE A 118 12.12 -3.59 6.27
C PHE A 118 12.31 -2.12 5.90
N ALA A 119 11.24 -1.40 5.56
CA ALA A 119 11.32 0.02 5.26
C ALA A 119 11.74 0.83 6.50
N ALA A 120 11.21 0.51 7.68
CA ALA A 120 11.59 1.16 8.93
C ALA A 120 13.07 0.91 9.27
N VAL A 121 13.53 -0.35 9.23
CA VAL A 121 14.92 -0.72 9.49
C VAL A 121 15.86 -0.03 8.50
N SER A 122 15.53 -0.07 7.21
CA SER A 122 16.29 0.59 6.16
C SER A 122 16.35 2.11 6.38
N SER A 123 15.25 2.73 6.83
CA SER A 123 15.21 4.18 7.11
C SER A 123 16.13 4.56 8.27
N PHE A 124 16.16 3.77 9.35
CA PHE A 124 17.09 3.98 10.45
C PHE A 124 18.55 3.72 10.06
N TYR A 125 18.79 2.82 9.12
CA TYR A 125 20.14 2.47 8.66
C TYR A 125 20.71 3.47 7.66
N PHE A 126 19.97 3.81 6.60
CA PHE A 126 20.44 4.69 5.53
C PHE A 126 20.19 6.17 5.80
N MET A 127 19.22 6.53 6.67
CA MET A 127 18.86 7.92 6.95
C MET A 127 18.61 8.18 8.45
N PRO A 128 19.62 7.97 9.31
CA PRO A 128 19.44 8.02 10.77
C PRO A 128 18.96 9.39 11.28
N LYS A 129 19.43 10.51 10.70
CA LYS A 129 19.00 11.86 11.12
C LYS A 129 17.54 12.17 10.76
N THR A 130 17.11 11.74 9.58
CA THR A 130 15.72 11.87 9.12
C THR A 130 14.80 10.97 9.94
N ALA A 131 15.21 9.71 10.19
CA ALA A 131 14.46 8.77 11.01
C ALA A 131 14.32 9.27 12.47
N ARG A 132 15.36 9.86 13.07
CA ARG A 132 15.28 10.46 14.42
C ARG A 132 14.32 11.66 14.48
N SER A 133 14.32 12.49 13.45
CA SER A 133 13.46 13.68 13.37
C SER A 133 11.99 13.31 13.16
N ILE A 134 11.71 12.34 12.28
CA ILE A 134 10.36 11.84 12.02
C ILE A 134 9.85 11.05 13.23
N SER A 135 10.67 10.20 13.85
CA SER A 135 10.27 9.46 15.06
C SER A 135 9.96 10.39 16.24
N HIS A 136 10.74 11.45 16.45
CA HIS A 136 10.43 12.43 17.48
C HIS A 136 9.09 13.15 17.21
N ARG A 137 8.80 13.49 15.95
CA ARG A 137 7.51 14.10 15.57
C ARG A 137 6.33 13.13 15.65
N LEU A 138 6.52 11.88 15.27
CA LEU A 138 5.51 10.82 15.40
C LEU A 138 5.22 10.51 16.86
N TYR A 139 6.26 10.44 17.69
CA TYR A 139 6.13 10.27 19.13
C TYR A 139 5.36 11.43 19.77
N ASN A 140 5.64 12.68 19.37
CA ASN A 140 4.91 13.83 19.91
C ASN A 140 3.46 13.93 19.38
N ALA A 141 3.17 13.42 18.17
CA ALA A 141 1.86 13.53 17.53
C ALA A 141 0.89 12.37 17.86
N TYR A 142 1.43 11.17 18.12
CA TYR A 142 0.67 9.94 18.39
C TYR A 142 1.10 9.25 19.69
N GLY A 143 1.88 9.93 20.53
CA GLY A 143 2.43 9.40 21.78
C GLY A 143 1.36 9.11 22.81
N ASP A 144 0.80 7.92 22.72
CA ASP A 144 0.05 7.27 23.79
C ASP A 144 1.04 6.85 24.90
N PRO A 145 0.88 7.29 26.16
CA PRO A 145 1.81 6.96 27.25
C PRO A 145 1.95 5.44 27.50
N ASP A 146 0.99 4.62 27.07
CA ASP A 146 1.07 3.17 27.16
C ASP A 146 1.91 2.50 26.05
N ALA A 147 2.18 3.22 24.95
CA ALA A 147 3.04 2.73 23.88
C ALA A 147 4.50 2.58 24.33
N GLU A 148 4.96 3.39 25.29
CA GLU A 148 6.36 3.33 25.76
C GLU A 148 6.70 1.97 26.40
N LYS A 149 5.74 1.35 27.10
CA LYS A 149 5.95 0.04 27.75
C LYS A 149 6.01 -1.10 26.74
N GLN A 150 5.14 -1.07 25.72
CA GLN A 150 5.14 -2.09 24.66
C GLN A 150 6.38 -1.95 23.77
N VAL A 151 6.80 -0.72 23.48
CA VAL A 151 8.01 -0.45 22.69
C VAL A 151 9.27 -0.87 23.44
N ARG A 152 9.40 -0.57 24.74
CA ARG A 152 10.53 -1.03 25.56
C ARG A 152 10.59 -2.56 25.65
N GLY A 153 9.45 -3.21 25.93
CA GLY A 153 9.37 -4.68 25.98
C GLY A 153 9.74 -5.33 24.63
N ALA A 154 9.27 -4.76 23.52
CA ALA A 154 9.62 -5.21 22.19
C ALA A 154 11.11 -4.98 21.84
N TYR A 155 11.69 -3.85 22.28
CA TYR A 155 13.11 -3.54 22.08
C TYR A 155 14.03 -4.50 22.85
N ASP A 156 13.68 -4.81 24.11
CA ASP A 156 14.45 -5.73 24.93
C ASP A 156 14.38 -7.16 24.38
N GLN A 157 13.21 -7.58 23.89
CA GLN A 157 13.03 -8.86 23.20
C GLN A 157 13.82 -8.92 21.88
N ALA A 158 13.80 -7.85 21.09
CA ALA A 158 14.57 -7.76 19.84
C ALA A 158 16.08 -7.80 20.09
N ARG A 159 16.57 -7.16 21.16
CA ARG A 159 17.99 -7.19 21.54
C ARG A 159 18.42 -8.59 21.99
N GLY A 160 17.61 -9.26 22.81
CA GLY A 160 17.87 -10.64 23.24
C GLY A 160 17.86 -11.62 22.07
N PHE A 161 16.92 -11.47 21.13
CA PHE A 161 16.89 -12.27 19.90
C PHE A 161 18.14 -12.04 19.04
N GLY A 162 18.55 -10.78 18.85
CA GLY A 162 19.77 -10.44 18.11
C GLY A 162 21.02 -11.08 18.70
N GLN A 163 21.20 -10.99 20.02
CA GLN A 163 22.34 -11.64 20.71
C GLN A 163 22.30 -13.17 20.58
N SER A 164 21.11 -13.77 20.65
CA SER A 164 20.96 -15.23 20.47
C SER A 164 21.30 -15.69 19.05
N MET A 165 21.00 -14.88 18.02
CA MET A 165 21.39 -15.17 16.64
C MET A 165 22.90 -15.09 16.45
N VAL A 166 23.55 -14.04 16.97
CA VAL A 166 25.01 -13.89 16.90
C VAL A 166 25.69 -15.08 17.58
N GLY A 167 25.22 -15.49 18.77
CA GLY A 167 25.76 -16.66 19.48
C GLY A 167 25.59 -17.98 18.70
N ARG A 168 24.46 -18.17 17.99
CA ARG A 168 24.23 -19.36 17.15
C ARG A 168 25.15 -19.39 15.93
N VAL A 169 25.40 -18.24 15.31
CA VAL A 169 26.33 -18.13 14.17
C VAL A 169 27.75 -18.40 14.63
N GLU A 170 28.19 -17.79 15.72
CA GLU A 170 29.52 -18.04 16.28
C GLU A 170 29.71 -19.51 16.71
N GLY A 171 28.68 -20.11 17.31
CA GLY A 171 28.67 -21.53 17.67
C GLY A 171 28.84 -22.43 16.45
N ALA A 172 28.01 -22.23 15.42
CA ALA A 172 28.11 -23.00 14.18
C ALA A 172 29.47 -22.86 13.49
N VAL A 173 30.05 -21.65 13.49
CA VAL A 173 31.39 -21.41 12.93
C VAL A 173 32.47 -22.12 13.74
N LYS A 174 32.40 -22.10 15.08
CA LYS A 174 33.34 -22.81 15.95
C LYS A 174 33.23 -24.33 15.79
N ASP A 175 32.02 -24.86 15.70
CA ASP A 175 31.76 -26.29 15.51
C ASP A 175 32.26 -26.78 14.15
N THR A 176 32.07 -25.97 13.11
CA THR A 176 32.62 -26.26 11.77
C THR A 176 34.15 -26.20 11.78
N ARG A 177 34.74 -25.21 12.44
CA ARG A 177 36.21 -25.11 12.55
C ARG A 177 36.81 -26.29 13.31
N THR A 178 36.20 -26.70 14.42
CA THR A 178 36.69 -27.82 15.24
C THR A 178 36.53 -29.15 14.55
N SER A 179 35.41 -29.40 13.88
CA SER A 179 35.21 -30.61 13.05
C SER A 179 36.21 -30.67 11.89
N LEU A 180 36.48 -29.55 11.21
CA LEU A 180 37.52 -29.49 10.17
C LEU A 180 38.92 -29.73 10.72
N MET A 181 39.24 -29.18 11.90
CA MET A 181 40.52 -29.44 12.54
C MET A 181 40.66 -30.88 13.01
N ALA A 182 39.60 -31.50 13.54
CA ALA A 182 39.58 -32.91 13.88
C ALA A 182 39.80 -33.79 12.65
N LEU A 183 39.12 -33.46 11.54
CA LEU A 183 39.28 -34.15 10.26
C LEU A 183 40.71 -34.01 9.71
N ALA A 184 41.25 -32.80 9.70
CA ALA A 184 42.63 -32.54 9.27
C ALA A 184 43.66 -33.29 10.14
N ARG A 185 43.44 -33.34 11.45
CA ARG A 185 44.30 -34.08 12.39
C ARG A 185 44.21 -35.59 12.19
N SER A 186 43.01 -36.12 11.89
CA SER A 186 42.83 -37.54 11.57
C SER A 186 43.46 -37.93 10.23
N ALA A 187 43.45 -37.02 9.25
CA ALA A 187 44.11 -37.24 7.96
C ALA A 187 45.64 -37.25 8.11
N ASP A 188 46.19 -36.33 8.91
CA ASP A 188 47.64 -36.27 9.19
C ASP A 188 48.12 -37.48 10.02
N SER A 189 47.33 -37.94 11.01
CA SER A 189 47.69 -39.12 11.81
C SER A 189 47.69 -40.41 11.00
N ASN A 190 46.74 -40.58 10.08
CA ASN A 190 46.65 -41.77 9.23
C ASN A 190 47.83 -41.86 8.24
N ASN A 191 48.29 -40.72 7.72
CA ASN A 191 49.45 -40.67 6.82
C ASN A 191 50.78 -41.01 7.54
N ARG A 192 50.87 -40.75 8.85
CA ARG A 192 52.07 -41.02 9.67
C ARG A 192 52.20 -42.48 10.10
N SER A 193 51.09 -43.22 10.23
CA SER A 193 51.12 -44.66 10.54
C SER A 193 51.57 -45.52 9.36
N ASP A 194 51.23 -45.09 8.13
CA ASP A 194 51.64 -45.80 6.90
C ASP A 194 53.16 -45.69 6.65
N SER A 195 53.82 -44.61 7.09
CA SER A 195 55.26 -44.42 6.93
C SER A 195 56.14 -45.13 7.97
N SER A 196 55.57 -45.69 9.04
CA SER A 196 56.32 -46.36 10.12
C SER A 196 56.31 -47.90 10.00
N SER A 197 55.60 -48.45 9.01
CA SER A 197 55.42 -49.90 8.80
C SER A 197 56.13 -50.44 7.54
N ALA A 198 56.97 -49.61 6.91
CA ALA A 198 57.84 -49.97 5.78
C ALA A 198 59.31 -49.85 6.21
#